data_AF-A0A847EX28-F1
#
_entry.id   AF-A0A847EX28-F1
#
_cell.length_a   1.000
_cell.length_b   1.000
_cell.length_c   1.000
_cell.angle_alpha   90.00
_cell.angle_beta   90.00
_cell.angle_gamma   90.00
#
_symmetry.space_group_name_H-M   'P 1'
#
loop_
_entity.id
_entity.type
_entity.pdbx_description
1 polymer ?
#
loop_
_entity_poly.entity_id
_entity_poly.type
_entity_poly.pdbx_seq_one_letter_code
_entity_poly.pdbx_strand_id
1 'polypeptide(L)' 'TEDPNALDRPSVSAYILSQTYYNLAGQPLVDQPVTDGLYLVKTVYSDGKVVVEKIEKP' A
#
# COMPACT_ATOMS: atom_id res chain seq x y z
N THR A 1 14.94 21.92 -8.80
CA THR A 1 13.72 22.14 -8.00
C THR A 1 13.33 20.79 -7.44
N GLU A 2 13.58 20.53 -6.16
CA GLU A 2 13.19 19.26 -5.53
C GLU A 2 11.68 19.27 -5.30
N ASP A 3 10.98 18.31 -5.90
CA ASP A 3 9.55 18.10 -5.66
C ASP A 3 9.39 17.58 -4.22
N PRO A 4 8.72 18.31 -3.31
CA PRO A 4 8.53 17.86 -1.93
C PRO A 4 7.74 16.55 -1.84
N ASN A 5 7.00 16.15 -2.88
CA ASN A 5 6.34 14.85 -2.96
C ASN A 5 7.28 13.71 -3.36
N ALA A 6 8.48 14.00 -3.87
CA ALA A 6 9.49 12.98 -4.15
C ALA A 6 9.96 12.27 -2.88
N LEU A 7 9.92 12.97 -1.74
CA LEU A 7 10.24 12.39 -0.43
C LEU A 7 9.21 11.36 0.02
N ASP A 8 7.97 11.40 -0.44
CA ASP A 8 6.91 10.47 0.00
C ASP A 8 6.78 9.23 -0.91
N ARG A 9 7.51 9.23 -2.04
CA ARG A 9 7.49 8.11 -2.99
C ARG A 9 8.56 7.08 -2.64
N PRO A 10 8.30 5.80 -2.88
CA PRO A 10 9.35 4.78 -2.83
C PRO A 10 10.45 5.11 -3.82
N SER A 11 11.68 4.76 -3.48
CA SER A 11 12.82 4.88 -4.39
C SER A 11 12.55 4.12 -5.68
N VAL A 12 13.03 4.62 -6.82
CA VAL A 12 12.81 3.98 -8.13
C VAL A 12 13.34 2.54 -8.18
N SER A 13 14.36 2.22 -7.37
CA SER A 13 14.94 0.89 -7.24
C SER A 13 14.33 0.04 -6.10
N ALA A 14 13.36 0.57 -5.35
CA ALA A 14 12.76 -0.16 -4.24
C ALA A 14 11.78 -1.22 -4.76
N TYR A 15 11.79 -2.39 -4.13
CA TYR A 15 10.85 -3.47 -4.40
C TYR A 15 9.92 -3.70 -3.20
N ILE A 16 8.79 -4.36 -3.44
CA ILE A 16 7.79 -4.63 -2.40
C ILE A 16 8.30 -5.76 -1.49
N LEU A 17 8.43 -5.48 -0.20
CA LEU A 17 8.72 -6.48 0.84
C LEU A 17 7.45 -7.16 1.34
N SER A 18 6.39 -6.38 1.53
CA SER A 18 5.11 -6.91 1.98
C SER A 18 3.95 -6.04 1.52
N GLN A 19 2.81 -6.69 1.33
CA GLN A 19 1.55 -6.03 1.01
C GLN A 19 0.47 -6.62 1.90
N THR A 20 -0.28 -5.76 2.59
CA THR A 20 -1.37 -6.17 3.49
C THR A 20 -2.63 -5.41 3.12
N TYR A 21 -3.72 -6.16 2.95
CA TYR A 21 -5.04 -5.61 2.67
C TYR A 21 -5.80 -5.39 3.96
N TYR A 22 -6.57 -4.31 4.01
CA TYR A 22 -7.45 -3.95 5.10
C TYR A 22 -8.81 -3.57 4.53
N ASN A 23 -9.86 -3.81 5.31
CA ASN A 23 -11.15 -3.17 5.03
C ASN A 23 -11.08 -1.66 5.31
N LEU A 24 -12.16 -0.94 4.98
CA LEU A 24 -12.24 0.52 5.19
C LEU A 24 -12.24 0.92 6.67
N ALA A 25 -12.49 -0.01 7.59
CA ALA A 25 -12.36 0.20 9.03
C ALA A 25 -10.93 -0.01 9.54
N GLY A 26 -9.97 -0.32 8.66
CA GLY A 26 -8.56 -0.55 9.02
C GLY A 26 -8.29 -1.91 9.65
N GLN A 27 -9.21 -2.87 9.54
CA GLN A 27 -8.98 -4.25 10.00
C GLN A 27 -8.26 -5.06 8.91
N PRO A 28 -7.18 -5.77 9.23
CA PRO A 28 -6.44 -6.54 8.25
C PRO A 28 -7.28 -7.72 7.75
N LEU A 29 -7.30 -7.92 6.44
CA LEU A 29 -7.99 -9.01 5.77
C LEU A 29 -7.07 -10.23 5.68
N VAL A 30 -6.59 -10.70 6.83
CA VAL A 30 -5.82 -11.93 6.93
C VAL A 30 -6.77 -13.10 6.69
N ASP A 31 -6.42 -13.99 5.77
CA ASP A 31 -7.19 -15.21 5.42
C ASP A 31 -8.57 -14.99 4.79
N GLN A 32 -8.96 -13.74 4.47
CA GLN A 32 -10.16 -13.47 3.68
C GLN A 32 -9.79 -13.30 2.20
N PRO A 33 -10.52 -13.92 1.27
CA PRO A 33 -10.35 -13.61 -0.14
C PRO A 33 -10.65 -12.14 -0.37
N VAL A 34 -9.72 -11.43 -1.00
CA VAL A 34 -9.96 -10.07 -1.49
C VAL A 34 -10.90 -10.19 -2.69
N THR A 35 -12.17 -9.90 -2.46
CA THR A 35 -13.23 -9.90 -3.49
C THR A 35 -13.30 -8.54 -4.18
N ASP A 36 -14.29 -8.36 -5.06
CA ASP A 36 -14.62 -7.08 -5.66
C ASP A 36 -15.05 -6.11 -4.54
N GLY A 37 -14.54 -4.87 -4.58
CA GLY A 37 -14.81 -3.87 -3.55
C GLY A 37 -13.67 -2.90 -3.27
N LEU A 38 -13.84 -2.11 -2.20
CA LEU A 38 -12.92 -1.03 -1.83
C LEU A 38 -12.08 -1.42 -0.60
N TYR A 39 -10.76 -1.28 -0.71
CA TYR A 39 -9.80 -1.71 0.29
C TYR A 39 -8.74 -0.65 0.58
N LEU A 40 -8.17 -0.71 1.77
CA LEU A 40 -6.90 -0.04 2.06
C LEU A 40 -5.78 -1.06 1.88
N VAL A 41 -4.71 -0.67 1.20
CA VAL A 41 -3.53 -1.49 1.03
C VAL A 41 -2.32 -0.79 1.58
N LYS A 42 -1.64 -1.48 2.50
CA LYS A 42 -0.36 -1.07 3.04
C LYS A 42 0.73 -1.83 2.30
N THR A 43 1.60 -1.09 1.63
CA THR A 43 2.77 -1.62 0.92
C THR A 43 4.03 -1.17 1.66
N VAL A 44 4.88 -2.13 2.04
CA VAL A 44 6.19 -1.86 2.63
C VAL A 44 7.25 -2.14 1.58
N TYR A 45 8.10 -1.14 1.32
CA TYR A 45 9.17 -1.20 0.33
C TYR A 45 10.52 -1.50 0.98
N SER A 46 11.45 -2.03 0.18
CA SER A 46 12.80 -2.43 0.62
C SER A 46 13.68 -1.29 1.14
N ASP A 47 13.33 -0.05 0.80
CA ASP A 47 13.99 1.18 1.27
C ASP A 47 13.39 1.72 2.58
N GLY A 48 12.45 0.99 3.19
CA GLY A 48 11.77 1.36 4.42
C GLY A 48 10.56 2.27 4.22
N LYS A 49 10.20 2.63 2.98
CA LYS A 49 8.97 3.39 2.71
C LYS A 49 7.74 2.55 2.95
N VAL A 50 6.72 3.18 3.52
CA VAL A 50 5.41 2.59 3.75
C VAL A 50 4.37 3.46 3.08
N VAL A 51 3.63 2.89 2.15
CA VAL A 51 2.57 3.56 1.41
C VAL A 51 1.25 2.92 1.79
N VAL A 52 0.23 3.74 2.05
CA VAL A 52 -1.14 3.29 2.31
C VAL A 52 -2.05 3.91 1.27
N GLU A 53 -2.67 3.07 0.44
CA GLU A 53 -3.51 3.49 -0.68
C GLU A 53 -4.90 2.90 -0.57
N LYS A 54 -5.89 3.66 -1.04
CA LYS A 54 -7.24 3.16 -1.25
C LYS A 54 -7.35 2.61 -2.66
N ILE A 55 -7.63 1.32 -2.78
CA ILE A 55 -7.80 0.65 -4.08
C ILE A 55 -9.19 0.06 -4.23
N GLU A 56 -9.73 0.15 -5.43
CA GLU A 56 -10.94 -0.51 -5.87
C GLU A 56 -10.54 -1.75 -6.67
N LYS A 57 -11.00 -2.92 -6.22
CA LYS A 57 -10.84 -4.20 -6.92
C LYS A 57 -12.11 -4.41 -7.76
N PRO A 58 -11.98 -4.53 -9.09
CA PRO A 58 -13.12 -4.81 -9.98
C PRO A 58 -13.61 -6.24 -9.80
#